data_AF-A0A7J0E708-F1
#
_entry.id   AF-A0A7J0E708-F1
#
_cell.length_a   1.000
_cell.length_b   1.000
_cell.length_c   1.000
_cell.angle_alpha   90.00
_cell.angle_beta   90.00
_cell.angle_gamma   90.00
#
_symmetry.space_group_name_H-M   'P 1'
#
loop_
_entity.id
_entity.type
_entity.pdbx_description
1 polymer ?
#
loop_
_entity_poly.entity_id
_entity_poly.type
_entity_poly.pdbx_seq_one_letter_code
_entity_poly.pdbx_strand_id
1 'polypeptide(L)'
;MGMVFGKICVETPKFELIRSTEDYEIRKYSPSVIAEITYDPAQFNGDKDGGFKILANYIGVLGNPQNTTPEKIAMTAPVITRSAPEKIPMTRRWFGGGASADVVAGKVAALRRSLERDGYKVVGEFLLGRYNPPWSLPAFRTNEVMLPIE
;
A
#
# COMPACT_ATOMS: atom_id res chain seq x y z
N MET A 1 2.42 -19.62 -5.47
CA MET A 1 2.03 -19.33 -6.86
C MET A 1 1.94 -17.81 -7.01
N GLY A 2 3.01 -17.19 -7.51
CA GLY A 2 3.17 -15.75 -7.61
C GLY A 2 2.78 -15.22 -8.99
N MET A 3 2.50 -13.91 -9.05
CA MET A 3 2.02 -13.16 -10.22
C MET A 3 2.71 -13.54 -11.54
N VAL A 4 1.90 -13.65 -12.59
CA VAL A 4 2.34 -13.82 -13.98
C VAL A 4 1.96 -12.54 -14.72
N PHE A 5 2.96 -11.78 -15.19
CA PHE A 5 2.83 -10.57 -16.02
C PHE A 5 1.88 -9.47 -15.49
N GLY A 6 2.22 -8.83 -14.36
CA GLY A 6 1.56 -7.59 -13.90
C GLY A 6 0.11 -7.74 -13.41
N LYS A 7 -0.53 -8.90 -13.57
CA LYS A 7 -1.84 -9.20 -12.99
C LYS A 7 -1.72 -9.46 -11.49
N ILE A 8 -2.53 -8.74 -10.71
CA ILE A 8 -2.70 -8.98 -9.27
C ILE A 8 -3.57 -10.24 -9.11
N CYS A 9 -2.92 -11.37 -8.77
CA CYS A 9 -3.60 -12.67 -8.57
C CYS A 9 -3.70 -13.07 -7.09
N VAL A 10 -3.44 -12.12 -6.19
CA VAL A 10 -3.47 -12.33 -4.73
C VAL A 10 -4.70 -11.65 -4.14
N GLU A 11 -5.10 -12.08 -2.95
CA GLU A 11 -6.23 -11.47 -2.25
C GLU A 11 -5.97 -9.98 -1.99
N THR A 12 -7.00 -9.16 -2.20
CA THR A 12 -6.97 -7.72 -1.96
C THR A 12 -8.06 -7.31 -0.96
N PRO A 13 -7.82 -6.28 -0.12
CA PRO A 13 -8.84 -5.79 0.82
C PRO A 13 -10.15 -5.47 0.12
N LYS A 14 -11.25 -5.98 0.66
CA LYS A 14 -12.60 -5.67 0.18
C LYS A 14 -12.95 -4.24 0.57
N PHE A 15 -13.51 -3.49 -0.38
CA PHE A 15 -13.98 -2.12 -0.18
C PHE A 15 -15.32 -1.91 -0.87
N GLU A 16 -16.06 -0.94 -0.36
CA GLU A 16 -17.21 -0.34 -1.00
C GLU A 16 -16.74 0.91 -1.77
N LEU A 17 -17.07 0.99 -3.06
CA LEU A 17 -16.78 2.16 -3.88
C LEU A 17 -17.87 3.21 -3.64
N ILE A 18 -17.49 4.30 -2.96
CA ILE A 18 -18.41 5.41 -2.64
C ILE A 18 -18.49 6.38 -3.81
N ARG A 19 -17.35 6.68 -4.46
CA ARG A 19 -17.28 7.59 -5.61
C ARG A 19 -16.10 7.25 -6.50
N SER A 20 -16.28 7.42 -7.81
CA SER A 20 -15.22 7.35 -8.80
C SER A 20 -15.24 8.60 -9.66
N THR A 21 -14.08 9.23 -9.83
CA THR A 21 -13.85 10.35 -10.74
C THR A 21 -12.72 9.99 -11.71
N GLU A 22 -12.42 10.87 -12.66
CA GLU A 22 -11.24 10.72 -13.53
C GLU A 22 -9.92 10.83 -12.74
N ASP A 23 -9.93 11.58 -11.64
CA ASP A 23 -8.72 11.91 -10.87
C ASP A 23 -8.46 10.93 -9.72
N TYR A 24 -9.51 10.40 -9.09
CA TYR A 24 -9.45 9.60 -7.87
C TYR A 24 -10.71 8.76 -7.61
N GLU A 25 -10.60 7.79 -6.70
CA GLU A 25 -11.73 7.05 -6.15
C GLU A 25 -11.83 7.23 -4.63
N ILE A 26 -13.05 7.24 -4.09
CA ILE A 26 -13.34 7.19 -2.65
C ILE A 26 -13.80 5.78 -2.31
N ARG A 27 -13.12 5.15 -1.35
CA ARG A 27 -13.36 3.77 -0.95
C ARG A 27 -13.52 3.65 0.54
N LYS A 28 -14.54 2.90 0.94
CA LYS A 28 -14.76 2.54 2.33
C LYS A 28 -14.28 1.11 2.55
N TYR A 29 -13.22 0.95 3.32
CA TYR A 29 -12.70 -0.36 3.68
C TYR A 29 -13.45 -0.91 4.91
N SER A 30 -13.81 -2.18 4.87
CA SER A 30 -14.33 -2.89 6.05
C SER A 30 -13.20 -3.15 7.06
N PRO A 31 -13.49 -3.23 8.37
CA PRO A 31 -12.49 -3.61 9.36
C PRO A 31 -11.78 -4.91 8.97
N SER A 32 -10.45 -4.89 9.00
CA SER A 32 -9.60 -6.03 8.67
C SER A 32 -8.49 -6.19 9.69
N VAL A 33 -7.97 -7.42 9.80
CA VAL A 33 -6.78 -7.72 10.59
C VAL A 33 -5.57 -7.54 9.70
N ILE A 34 -4.59 -6.75 10.17
CA ILE A 34 -3.32 -6.52 9.48
C ILE A 34 -2.16 -6.94 10.39
N ALA A 35 -1.15 -7.55 9.79
CA ALA A 35 0.16 -7.67 10.41
C ALA A 35 0.94 -6.40 10.06
N GLU A 36 1.26 -5.59 11.08
CA GLU A 36 2.04 -4.37 10.92
C GLU A 36 3.36 -4.46 11.70
N ILE A 37 4.36 -3.75 11.19
CA ILE A 37 5.62 -3.54 11.87
C ILE A 37 5.94 -2.05 11.83
N THR A 38 6.53 -1.56 12.91
CA THR A 38 7.19 -0.26 12.93
C THR A 38 8.68 -0.52 12.84
N TYR A 39 9.34 0.13 11.89
CA TYR A 39 10.79 -0.02 11.70
C TYR A 39 11.42 1.34 11.37
N ASP A 40 12.68 1.50 11.73
CA ASP A 40 13.47 2.66 11.34
C ASP A 40 14.26 2.34 10.06
N PRO A 41 14.04 3.07 8.95
CA PRO A 41 14.80 2.88 7.71
C PRO A 41 16.32 2.98 7.88
N ALA A 42 16.81 3.74 8.87
CA ALA A 42 18.24 3.87 9.16
C ALA A 42 18.86 2.54 9.62
N GLN A 43 18.08 1.68 10.27
CA GLN A 43 18.52 0.35 10.73
C GLN A 43 18.78 -0.64 9.58
N PHE A 44 18.34 -0.30 8.37
CA PHE A 44 18.45 -1.16 7.19
C PHE A 44 19.45 -0.63 6.16
N ASN A 45 20.41 0.22 6.54
CA ASN A 45 21.39 0.81 5.63
C ASN A 45 20.75 1.49 4.40
N GLY A 46 19.54 2.04 4.56
CA GLY A 46 18.76 2.62 3.46
C GLY A 46 18.01 1.62 2.57
N ASP A 47 17.97 0.32 2.92
CA ASP A 47 17.12 -0.67 2.25
C ASP A 47 15.64 -0.36 2.53
N LYS A 48 15.02 0.28 1.54
CA LYS A 48 13.60 0.68 1.53
C LYS A 48 12.64 -0.53 1.60
N ASP A 49 13.14 -1.74 1.34
CA ASP A 49 12.37 -2.98 1.39
C ASP A 49 12.71 -3.83 2.63
N GLY A 50 13.54 -3.32 3.55
CA GLY A 50 13.91 -3.99 4.80
C GLY A 50 12.70 -4.41 5.64
N GLY A 51 11.72 -3.51 5.78
CA GLY A 51 10.45 -3.82 6.45
C GLY A 51 9.63 -4.90 5.74
N PHE A 52 9.64 -4.92 4.40
CA PHE A 52 8.93 -5.95 3.64
C PHE A 52 9.51 -7.36 3.89
N LYS A 53 10.83 -7.49 4.02
CA LYS A 53 11.48 -8.79 4.30
C LYS A 53 11.02 -9.39 5.62
N ILE A 54 10.81 -8.56 6.66
CA ILE A 54 10.30 -9.02 7.95
C ILE A 54 8.90 -9.61 7.78
N LEU A 55 8.00 -8.87 7.12
CA LEU A 55 6.64 -9.36 6.86
C LEU A 55 6.65 -10.63 5.99
N ALA A 56 7.49 -10.67 4.95
CA ALA A 56 7.61 -11.81 4.05
C ALA A 56 8.12 -13.08 4.74
N ASN A 57 9.02 -12.94 5.73
CA ASN A 57 9.49 -14.02 6.59
C ASN A 57 8.40 -14.48 7.56
N TYR A 58 7.66 -13.55 8.17
CA TYR A 58 6.55 -13.88 9.08
C TYR A 58 5.51 -14.79 8.42
N ILE A 59 5.09 -14.46 7.18
CA ILE A 59 4.11 -15.26 6.43
C ILE A 59 4.69 -16.49 5.72
N GLY A 60 6.02 -16.60 5.62
CA GLY A 60 6.70 -17.75 5.02
C GLY A 60 6.75 -17.75 3.48
N VAL A 61 6.72 -16.58 2.84
CA VAL A 61 6.82 -16.49 1.36
C VAL A 61 8.27 -16.63 0.87
N LEU A 62 9.24 -16.31 1.73
CA LEU A 62 10.67 -16.47 1.45
C LEU A 62 11.27 -17.77 2.02
N GLY A 63 10.46 -18.65 2.62
CA GLY A 63 10.95 -19.89 3.24
C GLY A 63 10.00 -20.48 4.26
N ASN A 64 10.53 -20.86 5.42
CA ASN A 64 9.72 -21.32 6.55
C ASN A 64 9.11 -20.10 7.26
N PRO A 65 7.81 -20.14 7.60
CA PRO A 65 7.16 -19.04 8.31
C PRO A 65 7.78 -18.86 9.70
N GLN A 66 8.01 -17.60 10.07
CA GLN A 66 8.58 -17.20 11.36
C GLN A 66 7.50 -16.62 12.30
N ASN A 67 6.35 -17.27 12.33
CA ASN A 67 5.26 -16.98 13.27
C ASN A 67 5.25 -17.99 14.43
N THR A 68 4.53 -17.68 15.50
CA THR A 68 4.51 -18.48 16.74
C THR A 68 4.03 -19.93 16.50
N THR A 69 3.12 -20.10 15.56
CA THR A 69 2.66 -21.39 15.03
C THR A 69 3.08 -21.44 13.56
N PRO A 70 4.11 -22.24 13.17
CA PRO A 70 4.73 -22.28 11.84
C PRO A 70 3.79 -22.60 10.66
N GLU A 71 2.88 -21.67 10.37
CA GLU A 71 1.84 -21.80 9.37
C GLU A 71 2.09 -20.79 8.24
N LYS A 72 2.01 -21.25 6.99
CA LYS A 72 2.16 -20.37 5.84
C LYS A 72 0.89 -19.55 5.66
N ILE A 73 1.03 -18.24 5.62
CA ILE A 73 -0.06 -17.31 5.33
C ILE A 73 0.06 -16.90 3.86
N ALA A 74 -1.06 -16.90 3.13
CA ALA A 74 -1.07 -16.48 1.73
C ALA A 74 -0.66 -15.00 1.62
N MET A 75 0.17 -14.67 0.63
CA MET A 75 0.51 -13.27 0.33
C MET A 75 -0.73 -12.52 -0.18
N THR A 76 -0.90 -11.29 0.29
CA THR A 76 -1.97 -10.37 -0.10
C THR A 76 -1.38 -9.10 -0.73
N ALA A 77 -2.22 -8.30 -1.40
CA ALA A 77 -1.85 -6.98 -1.92
C ALA A 77 -2.93 -5.94 -1.60
N PRO A 78 -2.59 -4.66 -1.41
CA PRO A 78 -1.25 -4.09 -1.43
C PRO A 78 -0.50 -4.26 -0.10
N VAL A 79 0.84 -4.16 -0.14
CA VAL A 79 1.64 -3.84 1.05
C VAL A 79 1.56 -2.34 1.27
N ILE A 80 1.16 -1.94 2.48
CA ILE A 80 0.93 -0.54 2.83
C ILE A 80 2.13 -0.02 3.62
N THR A 81 2.63 1.16 3.22
CA THR A 81 3.63 1.91 3.98
C THR A 81 3.04 3.25 4.40
N ARG A 82 3.20 3.62 5.68
CA ARG A 82 2.74 4.87 6.28
C ARG A 82 3.68 5.31 7.41
N SER A 83 3.70 6.60 7.70
CA SER A 83 4.51 7.18 8.79
C SER A 83 3.81 7.19 10.15
N ALA A 84 2.47 7.09 10.18
CA ALA A 84 1.68 7.10 11.42
C ALA A 84 0.45 6.17 11.32
N PRO A 85 0.03 5.52 12.43
CA PRO A 85 -1.15 4.69 12.44
C PRO A 85 -2.46 5.48 12.58
N GLU A 86 -3.35 5.36 11.58
CA GLU A 86 -4.69 6.00 11.58
C GLU A 86 -5.77 5.09 10.96
N LYS A 87 -7.04 5.28 11.35
CA LYS A 87 -8.21 4.48 10.95
C LYS A 87 -9.27 5.36 10.28
N ILE A 88 -9.34 5.43 8.95
CA ILE A 88 -10.26 6.36 8.25
C ILE A 88 -10.65 5.79 6.86
N PRO A 89 -11.85 6.09 6.31
CA PRO A 89 -12.13 5.90 4.88
C PRO A 89 -11.06 6.53 3.99
N MET A 90 -10.62 5.80 2.97
CA MET A 90 -9.46 6.17 2.17
C MET A 90 -9.87 6.52 0.74
N THR A 91 -9.38 7.65 0.26
CA THR A 91 -9.34 7.95 -1.17
C THR A 91 -8.13 7.27 -1.79
N ARG A 92 -8.18 6.91 -3.08
CA ARG A 92 -7.02 6.37 -3.80
C ARG A 92 -6.80 7.06 -5.14
N ARG A 93 -5.53 7.05 -5.58
CA ARG A 93 -5.12 7.38 -6.94
C ARG A 93 -4.09 6.39 -7.46
N TRP A 94 -4.40 5.76 -8.59
CA TRP A 94 -3.51 4.83 -9.29
C TRP A 94 -2.38 5.55 -10.01
N PHE A 95 -1.17 4.99 -9.93
CA PHE A 95 -0.08 5.35 -10.84
C PHE A 95 0.87 4.16 -11.10
N GLY A 96 1.33 4.07 -12.35
CA GLY A 96 2.35 3.10 -12.75
C GLY A 96 3.78 3.61 -12.52
N GLY A 97 4.74 2.70 -12.48
CA GLY A 97 6.17 3.02 -12.50
C GLY A 97 6.84 3.00 -11.12
N GLY A 98 8.01 3.64 -11.02
CA GLY A 98 8.78 3.72 -9.78
C GLY A 98 8.09 4.62 -8.73
N ALA A 99 8.02 4.17 -7.48
CA ALA A 99 7.52 4.94 -6.35
C ALA A 99 8.69 5.61 -5.59
N SER A 100 9.43 6.49 -6.26
CA SER A 100 10.42 7.35 -5.59
C SER A 100 9.72 8.42 -4.74
N ALA A 101 10.43 8.97 -3.74
CA ALA A 101 9.85 9.94 -2.81
C ALA A 101 9.27 11.16 -3.54
N ASP A 102 9.97 11.68 -4.54
CA ASP A 102 9.53 12.85 -5.33
C ASP A 102 8.25 12.56 -6.14
N VAL A 103 8.17 11.38 -6.77
CA VAL A 103 6.99 10.97 -7.54
C VAL A 103 5.80 10.81 -6.60
N VAL A 104 5.99 10.15 -5.45
CA VAL A 104 4.93 9.97 -4.45
C VAL A 104 4.46 11.33 -3.92
N ALA A 105 5.36 12.23 -3.55
CA ALA A 105 5.03 13.57 -3.08
C ALA A 105 4.23 14.36 -4.12
N GLY A 106 4.63 14.31 -5.40
CA GLY A 106 3.88 14.94 -6.49
C GLY A 106 2.48 14.36 -6.67
N LYS A 107 2.32 13.03 -6.54
CA LYS A 107 1.01 12.36 -6.63
C LYS A 107 0.11 12.66 -5.43
N VAL A 108 0.67 12.68 -4.22
CA VAL A 108 -0.01 13.10 -2.98
C VAL A 108 -0.54 14.53 -3.11
N ALA A 109 0.32 15.46 -3.52
CA ALA A 109 -0.08 16.87 -3.68
C ALA A 109 -1.18 17.04 -4.74
N ALA A 110 -1.10 16.31 -5.85
CA ALA A 110 -2.14 16.33 -6.87
C ALA A 110 -3.46 15.74 -6.37
N LEU A 111 -3.43 14.62 -5.64
CA LEU A 111 -4.63 14.01 -5.05
C LEU A 111 -5.28 14.94 -4.03
N ARG A 112 -4.49 15.52 -3.12
CA ARG A 112 -4.97 16.51 -2.14
C ARG A 112 -5.67 17.68 -2.82
N ARG A 113 -5.07 18.26 -3.86
CA ARG A 113 -5.71 19.35 -4.63
C ARG A 113 -7.06 18.95 -5.24
N SER A 114 -7.16 17.75 -5.82
CA SER A 114 -8.44 17.27 -6.37
C SER A 114 -9.49 17.04 -5.29
N LEU A 115 -9.09 16.57 -4.11
CA LEU A 115 -10.01 16.37 -2.97
C LEU A 115 -10.51 17.70 -2.40
N GLU A 116 -9.60 18.65 -2.18
CA GLU A 116 -9.94 20.00 -1.68
C GLU A 116 -10.82 20.76 -2.67
N ARG A 117 -10.55 20.65 -3.98
CA ARG A 117 -11.41 21.20 -5.05
C ARG A 117 -12.84 20.68 -4.94
N ASP A 118 -13.00 19.40 -4.61
CA ASP A 118 -14.30 18.74 -4.54
C ASP A 118 -14.94 18.83 -3.13
N GLY A 119 -14.31 19.59 -2.22
CA GLY A 119 -14.84 19.89 -0.88
C GLY A 119 -14.53 18.85 0.20
N TYR A 120 -13.67 17.86 -0.07
CA TYR A 120 -13.26 16.86 0.91
C TYR A 120 -12.09 17.35 1.76
N LYS A 121 -12.16 17.09 3.06
CA LYS A 121 -11.10 17.41 4.01
C LYS A 121 -10.22 16.17 4.24
N VAL A 122 -8.94 16.30 3.92
CA VAL A 122 -7.94 15.25 4.18
C VAL A 122 -7.56 15.27 5.65
N VAL A 123 -7.70 14.12 6.31
CA VAL A 123 -7.44 13.95 7.75
C VAL A 123 -6.39 12.87 7.92
N GLY A 124 -5.12 13.27 8.05
CA GLY A 124 -4.03 12.33 8.30
C GLY A 124 -2.93 12.31 7.26
N GLU A 125 -2.01 11.38 7.46
CA GLU A 125 -0.86 11.13 6.58
C GLU A 125 -1.24 10.25 5.38
N PHE A 126 -0.48 10.36 4.30
CA PHE A 126 -0.71 9.52 3.12
C PHE A 126 -0.29 8.08 3.36
N LEU A 127 -0.94 7.16 2.65
CA LEU A 127 -0.57 5.76 2.60
C LEU A 127 -0.09 5.41 1.19
N LEU A 128 1.01 4.69 1.09
CA LEU A 128 1.51 4.15 -0.18
C LEU A 128 1.18 2.66 -0.25
N GLY A 129 0.27 2.29 -1.15
CA GLY A 129 -0.05 0.90 -1.46
C GLY A 129 0.81 0.40 -2.61
N ARG A 130 1.65 -0.61 -2.36
CA ARG A 130 2.46 -1.28 -3.37
C ARG A 130 1.87 -2.65 -3.66
N TYR A 131 1.38 -2.85 -4.88
CA TYR A 131 0.69 -4.09 -5.26
C TYR A 131 1.65 -5.16 -5.76
N ASN A 132 2.79 -4.74 -6.30
CA ASN A 132 3.77 -5.65 -6.85
C ASN A 132 4.95 -5.82 -5.90
N PRO A 133 5.50 -7.05 -5.81
CA PRO A 133 6.69 -7.29 -5.02
C PRO A 133 7.91 -6.48 -5.50
N PRO A 134 8.89 -6.23 -4.61
CA PRO A 134 10.09 -5.46 -4.94
C PRO A 134 10.91 -5.98 -6.13
N TRP A 135 10.85 -7.28 -6.42
CA TRP A 135 11.55 -7.91 -7.55
C TRP A 135 10.84 -7.72 -8.91
N SER A 136 9.63 -7.16 -8.94
CA SER A 136 8.92 -6.90 -10.19
C SER A 136 9.60 -5.77 -10.98
N LEU A 137 9.65 -5.85 -12.30
CA LEU A 137 10.22 -4.78 -13.13
C LEU A 137 9.46 -3.46 -12.92
N PRO A 138 10.15 -2.31 -12.76
CA PRO A 138 9.52 -1.02 -12.45
C PRO A 138 8.37 -0.61 -13.39
N ALA A 139 8.50 -0.89 -14.68
CA ALA A 139 7.48 -0.55 -15.69
C ALA A 139 6.15 -1.29 -15.50
N PHE A 140 6.17 -2.46 -14.84
CA PHE A 140 4.98 -3.25 -14.54
C PHE A 140 4.51 -3.10 -13.09
N ARG A 141 5.12 -2.17 -12.33
CA ARG A 141 4.68 -1.89 -10.97
C ARG A 141 3.47 -0.98 -10.97
N THR A 142 2.54 -1.40 -10.15
CA THR A 142 1.33 -0.73 -9.76
C THR A 142 1.52 -0.17 -8.36
N ASN A 143 1.26 1.11 -8.20
CA ASN A 143 1.23 1.76 -6.91
C ASN A 143 -0.02 2.62 -6.77
N GLU A 144 -0.42 2.83 -5.53
CA GLU A 144 -1.51 3.73 -5.18
C GLU A 144 -1.07 4.66 -4.06
N VAL A 145 -1.39 5.95 -4.21
CA VAL A 145 -1.39 6.88 -3.09
C VAL A 145 -2.81 6.93 -2.55
N MET A 146 -2.93 6.81 -1.24
CA MET A 146 -4.20 6.93 -0.55
C MET A 146 -4.16 8.08 0.47
N LEU A 147 -5.23 8.86 0.52
CA LEU A 147 -5.42 9.91 1.52
C LEU A 147 -6.67 9.65 2.35
N PRO A 148 -6.56 9.60 3.68
CA PRO A 148 -7.72 9.53 4.57
C PRO A 148 -8.54 10.83 4.52
N ILE A 149 -9.87 10.72 4.54
CA ILE A 149 -10.81 11.86 4.48
C ILE A 149 -11.89 11.80 5.55
N GLU A 150 -12.41 12.96 5.96
CA GLU A 150 -13.50 13.11 6.95
C GLU A 150 -14.88 12.86 6.32
#